data_AF-A0A965B5T3-F1
#
_entry.id   AF-A0A965B5T3-F1
#
_cell.length_a   1.000
_cell.length_b   1.000
_cell.length_c   1.000
_cell.angle_alpha   90.00
_cell.angle_beta   90.00
_cell.angle_gamma   90.00
#
_symmetry.space_group_name_H-M   'P 1'
#
loop_
_entity.id
_entity.type
_entity.pdbx_description
1 polymer ?
#
loop_
_entity_poly.entity_id
_entity_poly.type
_entity_poly.pdbx_seq_one_letter_code
_entity_poly.pdbx_strand_id
1 'polypeptide(L)'
;TVTGDPAPEVADRDQRTHAQRQHDALNALLRSQLGNPALGQHRGLPVTIVATATVEDLCTGAGVAHTAAGTRLPISDLIRLASHAWHYLCVYRKHDRRPLYLGRTKRIASPDQRLVLYALERGCTFPGCDRPGYHTEVHHNTDWVRGGNTDIDDLTLGCPPHHALASEAGWATRRRPDGITAWIPPPEHPHLRGGTNDTHHPERLLGELPETADEQTE
;
A
#
# COMPACT_ATOMS: atom_id res chain seq x y z
N THR A 1 28.77 1.46 -2.40
CA THR A 1 28.85 2.25 -3.65
C THR A 1 29.87 1.61 -4.56
N VAL A 2 29.52 1.37 -5.83
CA VAL A 2 30.50 0.94 -6.83
C VAL A 2 31.22 2.21 -7.28
N THR A 3 32.30 2.56 -6.59
CA THR A 3 33.11 3.74 -6.91
C THR A 3 34.56 3.28 -7.05
N GLY A 4 35.08 3.36 -8.28
CA GLY A 4 36.45 3.00 -8.65
C GLY A 4 36.51 2.01 -9.82
N ASP A 5 37.60 2.09 -10.60
CA ASP A 5 37.91 1.10 -11.62
C ASP A 5 38.25 -0.24 -10.96
N PRO A 6 37.77 -1.38 -11.50
CA PRO A 6 38.16 -2.69 -10.98
C PRO A 6 39.67 -2.89 -11.12
N ALA A 7 40.26 -3.65 -10.19
CA ALA A 7 41.66 -4.03 -10.31
C ALA A 7 41.91 -4.76 -11.65
N PRO A 8 43.06 -4.59 -12.32
CA PRO A 8 43.33 -5.15 -13.65
C PRO A 8 43.07 -6.66 -13.73
N GLU A 9 43.47 -7.39 -12.69
CA GLU A 9 43.26 -8.84 -12.57
C GLU A 9 41.78 -9.26 -12.54
N VAL A 10 40.89 -8.37 -12.06
CA VAL A 10 39.44 -8.59 -12.05
C VAL A 10 38.85 -8.30 -13.43
N ALA A 11 39.36 -7.29 -14.12
CA ALA A 11 38.95 -6.96 -15.48
C ALA A 11 39.34 -8.06 -16.48
N ASP A 12 40.54 -8.63 -16.34
CA ASP A 12 41.05 -9.69 -17.21
C ASP A 12 40.31 -11.03 -17.05
N ARG A 13 39.68 -11.26 -15.89
CA ARG A 13 38.87 -12.46 -15.62
C ARG A 13 37.41 -12.30 -16.03
N ASP A 14 36.98 -11.11 -16.45
CA ASP A 14 35.59 -10.86 -16.84
C ASP A 14 35.28 -11.45 -18.22
N GLN A 15 34.60 -12.60 -18.22
CA GLN A 15 34.18 -13.30 -19.43
C GLN A 15 32.87 -12.77 -20.02
N ARG A 16 32.25 -11.73 -19.43
CA ARG A 16 30.98 -11.18 -19.93
C ARG A 16 31.19 -10.46 -21.25
N THR A 17 30.25 -10.67 -22.18
CA THR A 17 30.22 -9.95 -23.46
C THR A 17 30.00 -8.45 -23.24
N HIS A 18 30.31 -7.64 -24.26
CA HIS A 18 30.01 -6.21 -24.23
C HIS A 18 28.53 -5.91 -23.91
N ALA A 19 27.60 -6.67 -24.51
CA ALA A 19 26.17 -6.51 -24.26
C ALA A 19 25.79 -6.85 -22.81
N GLN A 20 26.34 -7.91 -22.23
CA GLN A 20 26.12 -8.26 -20.82
C GLN A 20 26.66 -7.18 -19.87
N ARG A 21 27.84 -6.63 -20.16
CA ARG A 21 28.40 -5.53 -19.35
C ARG A 21 27.57 -4.25 -19.45
N GLN A 22 27.06 -3.91 -20.64
CA GLN A 22 26.15 -2.77 -20.80
C GLN A 22 24.82 -2.98 -20.06
N HIS A 23 24.25 -4.18 -20.16
CA HIS A 23 23.06 -4.57 -19.40
C HIS A 23 23.27 -4.42 -17.88
N ASP A 24 24.38 -4.93 -17.36
CA ASP A 24 24.70 -4.86 -15.93
C ASP A 24 24.96 -3.42 -15.48
N ALA A 25 25.64 -2.61 -16.31
CA ALA A 25 25.87 -1.19 -16.05
C ALA A 25 24.57 -0.38 -15.99
N LEU A 26 23.66 -0.61 -16.95
CA LEU A 26 22.34 0.03 -16.95
C LEU A 26 21.54 -0.37 -15.70
N ASN A 27 21.52 -1.67 -15.37
CA ASN A 27 20.86 -2.16 -14.16
C ASN A 27 21.45 -1.54 -12.88
N ALA A 28 22.77 -1.45 -12.78
CA ALA A 28 23.44 -0.85 -11.63
C ALA A 28 23.09 0.64 -11.50
N LEU A 29 23.11 1.39 -12.61
CA LEU A 29 22.75 2.80 -12.64
C LEU A 29 21.30 3.01 -12.19
N LEU A 30 20.35 2.28 -12.79
CA LEU A 30 18.93 2.40 -12.45
C LEU A 30 18.67 2.02 -10.99
N ARG A 31 19.25 0.91 -10.50
CA ARG A 31 19.11 0.48 -9.10
C ARG A 31 19.69 1.48 -8.11
N SER A 32 20.76 2.21 -8.48
CA SER A 32 21.34 3.23 -7.61
C SER A 32 20.48 4.48 -7.47
N GLN A 33 19.59 4.73 -8.43
CA GLN A 33 18.76 5.94 -8.50
C GLN A 33 17.28 5.70 -8.17
N LEU A 34 16.78 4.47 -8.35
CA LEU A 34 15.41 4.09 -7.98
C LEU A 34 15.16 4.31 -6.48
N GLY A 35 14.10 5.05 -6.16
CA GLY A 35 13.77 5.44 -4.79
C GLY A 35 14.48 6.71 -4.29
N ASN A 36 15.28 7.39 -5.12
CA ASN A 36 15.89 8.66 -4.76
C ASN A 36 14.81 9.78 -4.70
N PRO A 37 14.53 10.37 -3.52
CA PRO A 37 13.53 11.43 -3.37
C PRO A 37 13.83 12.69 -4.21
N ALA A 38 15.08 12.90 -4.62
CA ALA A 38 15.46 14.05 -5.44
C ALA A 38 15.00 13.93 -6.90
N LEU A 39 14.72 12.70 -7.39
CA LEU A 39 14.26 12.46 -8.75
C LEU A 39 12.73 12.56 -8.91
N GLY A 40 12.01 12.71 -7.80
CA GLY A 40 10.57 12.87 -7.79
C GLY A 40 9.92 12.18 -6.59
N GLN A 41 8.82 12.77 -6.14
CA GLN A 41 7.98 12.22 -5.08
C GLN A 41 6.53 12.19 -5.55
N HIS A 42 5.83 11.14 -5.17
CA HIS A 42 4.40 11.01 -5.36
C HIS A 42 3.73 10.95 -3.99
N ARG A 43 2.94 11.99 -3.66
CA ARG A 43 2.19 12.10 -2.39
C ARG A 43 3.08 11.94 -1.14
N GLY A 44 4.28 12.52 -1.18
CA GLY A 44 5.25 12.55 -0.07
C GLY A 44 6.12 11.29 0.06
N LEU A 45 6.01 10.34 -0.88
CA LEU A 45 6.88 9.16 -0.96
C LEU A 45 7.74 9.24 -2.22
N PRO A 46 9.02 8.82 -2.19
CA PRO A 46 9.76 8.54 -3.42
C PRO A 46 8.99 7.54 -4.29
N VAL A 47 9.22 7.54 -5.59
CA VAL A 47 8.63 6.54 -6.48
C VAL A 47 9.14 5.15 -6.07
N THR A 48 8.28 4.40 -5.38
CA THR A 48 8.58 3.10 -4.78
C THR A 48 7.42 2.13 -4.99
N ILE A 49 7.69 0.83 -4.91
CA ILE A 49 6.68 -0.21 -4.93
C ILE A 49 6.24 -0.44 -3.49
N VAL A 50 4.99 -0.10 -3.19
CA VAL A 50 4.32 -0.46 -1.94
C VAL A 50 3.51 -1.71 -2.23
N ALA A 51 3.86 -2.81 -1.58
CA ALA A 51 3.21 -4.09 -1.74
C ALA A 51 2.75 -4.65 -0.39
N THR A 52 1.65 -5.40 -0.42
CA THR A 52 1.08 -6.09 0.73
C THR A 52 1.11 -7.59 0.48
N ALA A 53 1.56 -8.34 1.47
CA ALA A 53 1.60 -9.80 1.49
C ALA A 53 1.30 -10.30 2.90
N THR A 54 0.88 -11.55 3.04
CA THR A 54 0.77 -12.18 4.37
C THR A 54 2.13 -12.71 4.82
N VAL A 55 2.30 -12.89 6.14
CA VAL A 55 3.52 -13.51 6.68
C VAL A 55 3.63 -14.97 6.23
N GLU A 56 2.50 -15.69 6.17
CA GLU A 56 2.44 -17.07 5.68
C GLU A 56 2.94 -17.20 4.23
N ASP A 57 2.44 -16.33 3.33
CA ASP A 57 2.89 -16.28 1.94
C ASP A 57 4.42 -16.08 1.86
N LEU A 58 4.95 -15.13 2.65
CA LEU A 58 6.39 -14.86 2.70
C LEU A 58 7.20 -16.04 3.27
N CYS A 59 6.69 -16.72 4.30
CA CYS A 59 7.35 -17.88 4.91
C CYS A 59 7.35 -19.11 3.99
N THR A 60 6.27 -19.34 3.25
CA THR A 60 6.16 -20.43 2.28
C THR A 60 6.85 -20.12 0.95
N GLY A 61 7.12 -18.83 0.68
CA GLY A 61 7.65 -18.36 -0.60
C GLY A 61 6.66 -18.48 -1.75
N ALA A 62 5.37 -18.69 -1.44
CA ALA A 62 4.30 -18.94 -2.38
C ALA A 62 3.12 -18.00 -2.10
N GLY A 63 2.23 -17.82 -3.08
CA GLY A 63 1.09 -16.91 -2.98
C GLY A 63 1.24 -15.65 -3.83
N VAL A 64 0.39 -14.66 -3.56
CA VAL A 64 0.26 -13.45 -4.37
C VAL A 64 0.26 -12.20 -3.49
N ALA A 65 1.21 -11.31 -3.75
CA ALA A 65 1.19 -9.98 -3.18
C ALA A 65 0.41 -9.00 -4.05
N HIS A 66 -0.04 -7.92 -3.43
CA HIS A 66 -0.80 -6.84 -4.06
C HIS A 66 -0.04 -5.53 -3.95
N THR A 67 0.24 -4.87 -5.08
CA THR A 67 0.78 -3.52 -5.06
C THR A 67 -0.31 -2.50 -4.81
N ALA A 68 0.05 -1.35 -4.26
CA ALA A 68 -0.84 -0.20 -4.14
C ALA A 68 -1.20 0.44 -5.50
N ALA A 69 -0.58 -0.01 -6.60
CA ALA A 69 -1.03 0.27 -7.96
C ALA A 69 -2.15 -0.68 -8.44
N GLY A 70 -2.52 -1.67 -7.64
CA GLY A 70 -3.52 -2.70 -7.99
C GLY A 70 -2.94 -3.91 -8.72
N THR A 71 -1.63 -3.95 -8.96
CA THR A 71 -0.96 -5.08 -9.64
C THR A 71 -0.81 -6.25 -8.69
N ARG A 72 -1.04 -7.47 -9.19
CA ARG A 72 -0.76 -8.71 -8.47
C ARG A 72 0.61 -9.23 -8.88
N LEU A 73 1.42 -9.65 -7.92
CA LEU A 73 2.74 -10.21 -8.19
C LEU A 73 2.94 -11.53 -7.42
N PRO A 74 3.60 -12.54 -8.01
CA PRO A 74 4.04 -13.72 -7.27
C PRO A 74 4.93 -13.33 -6.10
N ILE A 75 4.82 -14.07 -4.99
CA ILE A 75 5.64 -13.81 -3.80
C ILE A 75 7.14 -13.99 -4.08
N SER A 76 7.51 -14.92 -4.95
CA SER A 76 8.90 -15.09 -5.41
C SER A 76 9.45 -13.82 -6.06
N ASP A 77 8.64 -13.13 -6.86
CA ASP A 77 9.01 -11.83 -7.45
C ASP A 77 9.07 -10.72 -6.41
N LEU A 78 8.13 -10.71 -5.44
CA LEU A 78 8.19 -9.75 -4.34
C LEU A 78 9.49 -9.91 -3.54
N ILE A 79 9.87 -11.13 -3.16
CA ILE A 79 11.11 -11.43 -2.42
C ILE A 79 12.33 -11.01 -3.23
N ARG A 80 12.34 -11.29 -4.54
CA ARG A 80 13.43 -10.88 -5.44
C ARG A 80 13.55 -9.36 -5.54
N LEU A 81 12.43 -8.64 -5.62
CA LEU A 81 12.42 -7.16 -5.62
C LEU A 81 12.86 -6.60 -4.26
N ALA A 82 12.38 -7.18 -3.16
CA ALA A 82 12.68 -6.78 -1.80
C ALA A 82 14.20 -6.85 -1.51
N SER A 83 14.89 -7.88 -2.00
CA SER A 83 16.35 -8.06 -1.84
C SER A 83 17.22 -6.82 -2.17
N HIS A 84 16.68 -5.87 -2.94
CA HIS A 84 17.37 -4.64 -3.35
C HIS A 84 16.60 -3.35 -3.02
N ALA A 85 15.57 -3.41 -2.17
CA ALA A 85 14.70 -2.28 -1.85
C ALA A 85 15.03 -1.62 -0.51
N TRP A 86 14.61 -0.37 -0.35
CA TRP A 86 14.47 0.27 0.95
C TRP A 86 13.17 -0.23 1.58
N HIS A 87 13.30 -1.02 2.64
CA HIS A 87 12.16 -1.70 3.25
C HIS A 87 11.45 -0.81 4.26
N TYR A 88 10.13 -0.72 4.11
CA TYR A 88 9.24 -0.20 5.12
C TYR A 88 8.39 -1.37 5.59
N LEU A 89 8.54 -1.77 6.86
CA LEU A 89 7.76 -2.85 7.43
C LEU A 89 6.59 -2.26 8.20
N CYS A 90 5.38 -2.64 7.82
CA CYS A 90 4.19 -2.36 8.60
C CYS A 90 3.62 -3.67 9.16
N VAL A 91 3.70 -3.85 10.49
CA VAL A 91 3.21 -5.06 11.18
C VAL A 91 1.94 -4.72 11.94
N TYR A 92 0.88 -5.48 11.68
CA TYR A 92 -0.36 -5.40 12.45
C TYR A 92 -0.47 -6.65 13.32
N ARG A 93 -0.45 -6.50 14.64
CA ARG A 93 -0.88 -7.57 15.56
C ARG A 93 -2.40 -7.62 15.52
N LYS A 94 -3.02 -8.82 15.56
CA LYS A 94 -4.48 -9.05 15.76
C LYS A 94 -5.44 -8.19 14.89
N HIS A 95 -4.99 -7.71 13.72
CA HIS A 95 -5.78 -6.89 12.78
C HIS A 95 -6.30 -5.55 13.34
N ASP A 96 -5.94 -5.14 14.56
CA ASP A 96 -6.39 -3.90 15.21
C ASP A 96 -5.79 -2.61 14.62
N ARG A 97 -5.24 -2.65 13.39
CA ARG A 97 -4.78 -1.50 12.58
C ARG A 97 -3.99 -0.45 13.39
N ARG A 98 -3.15 -0.93 14.31
CA ARG A 98 -2.48 -0.13 15.34
C ARG A 98 -1.60 1.00 14.80
N PRO A 99 -1.48 2.13 15.52
CA PRO A 99 -1.72 3.40 14.85
C PRO A 99 -0.53 4.35 14.82
N LEU A 100 -0.47 5.15 13.74
CA LEU A 100 0.32 6.36 13.65
C LEU A 100 -0.59 7.55 13.98
N TYR A 101 -0.27 8.24 15.06
CA TYR A 101 -1.06 9.37 15.58
C TYR A 101 -0.33 10.68 15.35
N LEU A 102 -1.00 11.64 14.71
CA LEU A 102 -0.52 13.02 14.58
C LEU A 102 -1.49 14.03 15.20
N GLY A 103 -2.66 13.57 15.65
CA GLY A 103 -3.72 14.39 16.22
C GLY A 103 -4.05 15.56 15.30
N ARG A 104 -4.05 16.77 15.87
CA ARG A 104 -4.30 18.02 15.15
C ARG A 104 -3.04 18.86 14.87
N THR A 105 -1.85 18.30 15.07
CA THR A 105 -0.59 19.03 14.82
C THR A 105 -0.30 19.17 13.33
N LYS A 106 -0.78 18.24 12.50
CA LYS A 106 -0.62 18.26 11.04
C LYS A 106 -1.94 17.87 10.37
N ARG A 107 -2.36 18.66 9.38
CA ARG A 107 -3.55 18.35 8.56
C ARG A 107 -3.28 17.24 7.54
N ILE A 108 -2.07 17.18 6.99
CA ILE A 108 -1.72 16.26 5.91
C ILE A 108 -1.17 14.96 6.51
N ALA A 109 -1.75 13.83 6.11
CA ALA A 109 -1.27 12.51 6.50
C ALA A 109 0.21 12.32 6.16
N SER A 110 0.97 11.75 7.10
CA SER A 110 2.39 11.46 6.89
C SER A 110 2.59 10.39 5.81
N PRO A 111 3.80 10.30 5.24
CA PRO A 111 4.17 9.19 4.36
C PRO A 111 3.89 7.83 5.00
N ASP A 112 4.19 7.67 6.29
CA ASP A 112 3.96 6.43 7.04
C ASP A 112 2.46 6.10 7.14
N GLN A 113 1.61 7.08 7.44
CA GLN A 113 0.15 6.88 7.47
C GLN A 113 -0.40 6.47 6.11
N ARG A 114 0.16 7.04 5.04
CA ARG A 114 -0.22 6.68 3.67
C ARG A 114 0.21 5.25 3.31
N LEU A 115 1.42 4.82 3.72
CA LEU A 115 1.88 3.44 3.56
C LEU A 115 0.95 2.45 4.27
N VAL A 116 0.52 2.79 5.49
CA VAL A 116 -0.46 2.01 6.25
C VAL A 116 -1.78 1.88 5.49
N LEU A 117 -2.34 2.99 5.02
CA LEU A 117 -3.60 2.97 4.24
C LEU A 117 -3.48 2.15 2.95
N TYR A 118 -2.37 2.28 2.22
CA TYR A 118 -2.11 1.46 1.03
C TYR A 118 -2.11 -0.03 1.33
N ALA A 119 -1.55 -0.43 2.48
CA ALA A 119 -1.57 -1.83 2.89
C ALA A 119 -2.96 -2.31 3.32
N LEU A 120 -3.69 -1.47 4.05
CA LEU A 120 -4.97 -1.82 4.66
C LEU A 120 -6.17 -1.80 3.72
N GLU A 121 -6.18 -0.87 2.77
CA GLU A 121 -7.34 -0.58 1.92
C GLU A 121 -7.08 -0.90 0.45
N ARG A 122 -5.79 -0.95 0.02
CA ARG A 122 -5.30 -1.30 -1.33
C ARG A 122 -5.83 -0.42 -2.49
N GLY A 123 -6.88 0.37 -2.28
CA GLY A 123 -7.49 1.28 -3.25
C GLY A 123 -8.64 2.10 -2.66
N CYS A 124 -9.45 2.69 -3.54
CA CYS A 124 -10.54 3.57 -3.13
C CYS A 124 -11.58 2.80 -2.33
N THR A 125 -12.00 3.33 -1.18
CA THR A 125 -12.96 2.65 -0.30
C THR A 125 -14.43 2.84 -0.71
N PHE A 126 -14.71 3.66 -1.72
CA PHE A 126 -16.07 3.88 -2.21
C PHE A 126 -16.65 2.59 -2.81
N PRO A 127 -17.90 2.21 -2.50
CA PRO A 127 -18.49 0.94 -2.96
C PRO A 127 -18.35 0.71 -4.47
N GLY A 128 -17.75 -0.42 -4.85
CA GLY A 128 -17.60 -0.83 -6.24
C GLY A 128 -16.52 -0.09 -7.03
N CYS A 129 -15.78 0.85 -6.43
CA CYS A 129 -14.67 1.51 -7.10
C CYS A 129 -13.46 0.57 -7.22
N ASP A 130 -12.78 0.60 -8.36
CA ASP A 130 -11.58 -0.20 -8.65
C ASP A 130 -10.29 0.65 -8.71
N ARG A 131 -10.39 1.95 -8.41
CA ARG A 131 -9.23 2.85 -8.45
C ARG A 131 -8.17 2.42 -7.43
N PRO A 132 -6.93 2.15 -7.86
CA PRO A 132 -5.89 1.65 -6.97
C PRO A 132 -5.39 2.74 -6.02
N GLY A 133 -4.75 2.34 -4.92
CA GLY A 133 -4.29 3.24 -3.87
C GLY A 133 -3.44 4.42 -4.36
N TYR A 134 -2.57 4.21 -5.36
CA TYR A 134 -1.78 5.30 -5.95
C TYR A 134 -2.64 6.41 -6.59
N HIS A 135 -3.87 6.12 -6.97
CA HIS A 135 -4.82 7.09 -7.52
C HIS A 135 -5.82 7.59 -6.48
N THR A 136 -5.48 7.50 -5.19
CA THR A 136 -6.36 7.90 -4.07
C THR A 136 -5.72 8.90 -3.13
N GLU A 137 -6.54 9.83 -2.67
CA GLU A 137 -6.29 10.84 -1.64
C GLU A 137 -6.68 10.31 -0.27
N VAL A 138 -6.01 10.84 0.74
CA VAL A 138 -6.32 10.52 2.13
C VAL A 138 -7.40 11.51 2.59
N HIS A 139 -8.53 10.95 2.98
CA HIS A 139 -9.70 11.64 3.49
C HIS A 139 -9.77 11.46 5.01
N HIS A 140 -10.20 12.49 5.74
CA HIS A 140 -10.57 12.33 7.15
C HIS A 140 -12.03 11.90 7.25
N ASN A 141 -12.34 10.82 7.97
CA ASN A 141 -13.73 10.39 8.17
C ASN A 141 -14.53 11.48 8.92
N THR A 142 -13.91 12.07 9.94
CA THR A 142 -14.37 13.33 10.50
C THR A 142 -13.65 14.48 9.82
N ASP A 143 -14.36 15.39 9.15
CA ASP A 143 -13.70 16.51 8.47
C ASP A 143 -12.73 17.27 9.38
N TRP A 144 -11.52 17.53 8.89
CA TRP A 144 -10.51 18.30 9.64
C TRP A 144 -11.04 19.65 10.15
N VAL A 145 -11.83 20.33 9.32
CA VAL A 145 -12.44 21.63 9.64
C VAL A 145 -13.52 21.53 10.72
N ARG A 146 -14.09 20.33 10.92
CA ARG A 146 -15.06 20.01 11.97
C ARG A 146 -14.42 19.37 13.19
N GLY A 147 -13.09 19.35 13.28
CA GLY A 147 -12.36 18.86 14.45
C GLY A 147 -11.74 17.48 14.29
N GLY A 148 -11.83 16.84 13.12
CA GLY A 148 -11.21 15.53 12.88
C GLY A 148 -9.70 15.51 13.07
N ASN A 149 -9.16 14.32 13.35
CA ASN A 149 -7.74 14.13 13.63
C ASN A 149 -7.04 13.45 12.47
N THR A 150 -5.77 13.78 12.25
CA THR A 150 -4.92 13.03 11.32
C THR A 150 -4.34 11.81 12.03
N ASP A 151 -5.25 10.92 12.44
CA ASP A 151 -4.94 9.67 13.14
C ASP A 151 -5.40 8.52 12.26
N ILE A 152 -4.59 7.47 12.12
CA ILE A 152 -4.86 6.44 11.10
C ILE A 152 -6.25 5.80 11.21
N ASP A 153 -6.84 5.76 12.40
CA ASP A 153 -8.17 5.21 12.64
C ASP A 153 -9.30 6.09 12.08
N ASP A 154 -9.02 7.38 11.84
CA ASP A 154 -9.92 8.41 11.32
C ASP A 154 -9.60 8.80 9.85
N LEU A 155 -8.72 8.06 9.17
CA LEU A 155 -8.30 8.34 7.79
C LEU A 155 -8.72 7.23 6.83
N THR A 156 -9.11 7.56 5.59
CA THR A 156 -9.50 6.57 4.56
C THR A 156 -9.03 7.01 3.17
N LEU A 157 -8.98 6.10 2.20
CA LEU A 157 -8.65 6.39 0.81
C LEU A 157 -9.90 6.67 -0.04
N GLY A 158 -9.86 7.78 -0.76
CA GLY A 158 -10.84 8.18 -1.78
C GLY A 158 -10.16 8.63 -3.07
N CYS A 159 -10.54 8.10 -4.23
CA CYS A 159 -10.05 8.66 -5.50
C CYS A 159 -10.62 10.09 -5.68
N PRO A 160 -9.99 10.96 -6.49
CA PRO A 160 -10.42 12.36 -6.62
C PRO A 160 -11.93 12.59 -6.75
N PRO A 161 -12.68 11.86 -7.61
CA PRO A 161 -14.13 12.06 -7.70
C PRO A 161 -14.88 11.66 -6.41
N HIS A 162 -14.51 10.54 -5.78
CA HIS A 162 -15.17 10.11 -4.54
C HIS A 162 -14.73 10.93 -3.33
N HIS A 163 -13.49 11.44 -3.31
CA HIS A 163 -13.05 12.40 -2.31
C HIS A 163 -13.86 13.71 -2.38
N ALA A 164 -14.14 14.18 -3.61
CA ALA A 164 -15.03 15.32 -3.83
C ALA A 164 -16.48 15.02 -3.36
N LEU A 165 -17.00 13.81 -3.58
CA LEU A 165 -18.33 13.45 -3.05
C LEU A 165 -18.42 13.60 -1.53
N ALA A 166 -17.39 13.17 -0.80
CA ALA A 166 -17.34 13.32 0.66
C ALA A 166 -17.15 14.78 1.10
N SER A 167 -16.36 15.54 0.35
CA SER A 167 -16.02 16.92 0.71
C SER A 167 -17.11 17.93 0.34
N GLU A 168 -17.86 17.69 -0.73
CA GLU A 168 -18.70 18.69 -1.38
C GLU A 168 -20.15 18.24 -1.58
N ALA A 169 -20.41 16.94 -1.70
CA ALA A 169 -21.73 16.40 -2.06
C ALA A 169 -22.46 15.69 -0.89
N GLY A 170 -22.04 15.96 0.35
CA GLY A 170 -22.74 15.49 1.55
C GLY A 170 -22.61 14.00 1.87
N TRP A 171 -21.76 13.26 1.15
CA TRP A 171 -21.44 11.89 1.54
C TRP A 171 -20.61 11.88 2.81
N ALA A 172 -20.93 10.99 3.74
CA ALA A 172 -20.14 10.77 4.94
C ALA A 172 -19.37 9.46 4.86
N THR A 173 -18.21 9.41 5.50
CA THR A 173 -17.45 8.17 5.68
C THR A 173 -17.36 7.84 7.17
N ARG A 174 -17.37 6.55 7.49
CA ARG A 174 -17.28 6.07 8.87
C ARG A 174 -16.45 4.81 8.92
N ARG A 175 -15.44 4.79 9.79
CA ARG A 175 -14.72 3.56 10.14
C ARG A 175 -15.62 2.63 10.96
N ARG A 176 -15.81 1.40 10.50
CA ARG A 176 -16.51 0.34 11.25
C ARG A 176 -15.59 -0.27 12.33
N PRO A 177 -16.13 -0.99 13.34
CA PRO A 177 -15.32 -1.67 14.35
C PRO A 177 -14.35 -2.72 13.79
N ASP A 178 -14.66 -3.30 12.63
CA ASP A 178 -13.79 -4.21 11.87
C ASP A 178 -12.68 -3.48 11.07
N GLY A 179 -12.63 -2.15 11.18
CA GLY A 179 -11.67 -1.29 10.50
C GLY A 179 -11.95 -1.08 9.01
N ILE A 180 -13.12 -1.48 8.51
CA ILE A 180 -13.53 -1.22 7.13
C ILE A 180 -14.25 0.14 7.06
N THR A 181 -13.90 0.97 6.08
CA THR A 181 -14.61 2.24 5.83
C THR A 181 -15.95 1.97 5.16
N ALA A 182 -17.02 2.49 5.76
CA ALA A 182 -18.35 2.54 5.16
C ALA A 182 -18.65 3.96 4.65
N TRP A 183 -19.24 4.04 3.46
CA TRP A 183 -19.75 5.25 2.85
C TRP A 183 -21.25 5.36 3.10
N ILE A 184 -21.70 6.54 3.51
CA ILE A 184 -23.08 6.84 3.89
C ILE A 184 -23.56 7.96 2.96
N PRO A 185 -24.65 7.74 2.21
CA PRO A 185 -25.17 8.75 1.30
C PRO A 185 -25.78 9.94 2.06
N PRO A 186 -25.83 11.12 1.45
CA PRO A 186 -26.49 12.29 2.02
C PRO A 186 -27.99 12.00 2.30
N PRO A 187 -28.53 12.42 3.46
CA PRO A 187 -29.93 12.17 3.85
C PRO A 187 -30.96 12.65 2.83
N GLU A 188 -30.67 13.76 2.13
CA GLU A 188 -31.49 14.34 1.08
C GLU A 188 -31.62 13.47 -0.18
N HIS A 189 -30.81 12.42 -0.33
CA HIS A 189 -30.83 11.50 -1.47
C HIS A 189 -30.99 10.02 -1.02
N PRO A 190 -32.16 9.62 -0.50
CA PRO A 190 -32.38 8.31 0.12
C PRO A 190 -32.34 7.12 -0.87
N HIS A 191 -32.35 7.39 -2.17
CA HIS A 191 -32.25 6.37 -3.21
C HIS A 191 -30.80 5.96 -3.49
N LEU A 192 -29.82 6.77 -3.10
CA LEU A 192 -28.41 6.40 -3.19
C LEU A 192 -28.12 5.30 -2.17
N ARG A 193 -27.28 4.33 -2.55
CA ARG A 193 -26.85 3.26 -1.65
C ARG A 193 -25.41 3.49 -1.23
N GLY A 194 -25.22 3.56 0.09
CA GLY A 194 -23.90 3.47 0.70
C GLY A 194 -23.42 2.03 0.82
N GLY A 195 -22.33 1.83 1.55
CA GLY A 195 -21.78 0.50 1.82
C GLY A 195 -20.27 0.49 2.00
N THR A 196 -19.68 -0.69 1.90
CA THR A 196 -18.24 -0.95 1.91
C THR A 196 -17.76 -1.32 0.50
N ASN A 197 -16.45 -1.38 0.30
CA ASN A 197 -15.85 -1.83 -0.95
C ASN A 197 -14.97 -3.07 -0.75
N ASP A 198 -15.38 -4.18 -1.36
CA ASP A 198 -14.62 -5.45 -1.34
C ASP A 198 -13.84 -5.70 -2.64
N THR A 199 -13.93 -4.81 -3.64
CA THR A 199 -13.20 -4.94 -4.93
C THR A 199 -11.69 -5.13 -4.73
N HIS A 200 -11.11 -4.47 -3.74
CA HIS A 200 -9.68 -4.56 -3.43
C HIS A 200 -9.34 -5.68 -2.43
N HIS A 201 -10.36 -6.31 -1.84
CA HIS A 201 -10.25 -7.37 -0.83
C HIS A 201 -11.23 -8.53 -1.13
N PRO A 202 -11.15 -9.19 -2.30
CA PRO A 202 -12.06 -10.27 -2.65
C PRO A 202 -12.00 -11.44 -1.67
N GLU A 203 -10.90 -11.61 -0.95
CA GLU A 203 -10.75 -12.60 0.12
C GLU A 203 -11.82 -12.47 1.22
N ARG A 204 -12.37 -11.27 1.45
CA ARG A 204 -13.44 -11.05 2.44
C ARG A 204 -14.76 -11.70 2.07
N LEU A 205 -14.95 -12.00 0.77
CA LEU A 205 -16.15 -12.67 0.27
C LEU A 205 -16.09 -14.19 0.41
N LEU A 206 -14.90 -14.75 0.66
CA LEU A 206 -14.68 -16.21 0.65
C LEU A 206 -15.03 -16.91 1.97
N GLY A 207 -15.41 -16.16 3.02
CA GLY A 207 -15.60 -16.70 4.37
C GLY A 207 -14.28 -17.15 5.01
N GLU A 208 -14.29 -17.35 6.33
CA GLU A 208 -13.16 -18.03 6.97
C GLU A 208 -13.19 -19.49 6.53
N LEU A 209 -12.13 -19.96 5.87
CA LEU A 209 -11.91 -21.39 5.71
C LEU A 209 -11.79 -21.97 7.13
N PRO A 210 -12.49 -23.07 7.44
CA PRO A 210 -12.38 -23.69 8.76
C PRO A 210 -10.90 -23.96 9.03
N GLU A 211 -10.40 -23.48 10.17
CA GLU A 211 -9.06 -23.80 10.64
C GLU A 211 -8.91 -25.32 10.57
N THR A 212 -7.91 -25.80 9.83
CA THR A 212 -7.57 -27.22 9.83
C THR A 212 -7.31 -27.58 11.28
N ALA A 213 -8.18 -28.40 11.87
CA ALA A 213 -8.01 -28.88 13.22
C ALA A 213 -6.62 -29.51 13.30
N ASP A 214 -5.70 -28.86 14.03
CA ASP A 214 -4.45 -29.47 14.41
C ASP A 214 -4.80 -30.78 15.10
N GLU A 215 -4.42 -31.90 14.46
CA GLU A 215 -4.43 -33.21 15.06
C GLU A 215 -3.54 -33.12 16.30
N GLN A 216 -4.17 -32.96 17.47
CA GLN A 216 -3.55 -33.18 18.75
C GLN A 216 -3.22 -34.67 18.84
N THR A 217 -2.02 -35.05 18.39
CA THR A 217 -1.38 -36.30 18.80
C THR A 217 -1.03 -36.20 20.27
N GLU A 218 -1.83 -36.84 21.12
CA GLU A 218 -1.40 -37.38 22.42
C GLU A 218 -0.56 -38.66 22.22
#